data_AF-A0A1I0LR86-F1
#
_entry.id   AF-A0A1I0LR86-F1
#
_cell.length_a   1.000
_cell.length_b   1.000
_cell.length_c   1.000
_cell.angle_alpha   90.00
_cell.angle_beta   90.00
_cell.angle_gamma   90.00
#
_symmetry.space_group_name_H-M   'P 1'
#
loop_
_entity.id
_entity.type
_entity.pdbx_description
1 polymer ?
#
loop_
_entity_poly.entity_id
_entity_poly.type
_entity_poly.pdbx_seq_one_letter_code
_entity_poly.pdbx_strand_id
1 'polypeptide(L)'
;MLAGLSVDYVVRLEQGRGPRPSSQVVAALAQALRLDDDDRDLVFRLAGYEPPHNGRIQMVVRRSVLRLLDRMSDLPVLVLSAKGDVLAWNPLAAALQGDMSAWPRHRRNLIWQRFLGSSRCQVALNAGEDDAAARASVGTLRAAQARYPRDPDLVRMIEELRRGSSRAPPKRRHLISCG
;
A
#
# COMPACT_ATOMS: atom_id res chain seq x y z
N MET A 1 -5.74 -27.08 -22.27
CA MET A 1 -4.68 -27.33 -21.26
C MET A 1 -4.57 -26.06 -20.41
N LEU A 2 -5.04 -26.05 -19.16
CA LEU A 2 -4.85 -24.91 -18.26
C LEU A 2 -3.39 -24.95 -17.77
N ALA A 3 -2.67 -23.83 -17.84
CA ALA A 3 -1.34 -23.69 -17.21
C ALA A 3 -0.25 -24.70 -17.66
N GLY A 4 -0.41 -25.39 -18.80
CA GLY A 4 0.51 -26.47 -19.20
C GLY A 4 0.38 -27.75 -18.36
N LEU A 5 -0.70 -27.89 -17.58
CA LEU A 5 -0.98 -29.05 -16.74
C LEU A 5 -1.97 -30.00 -17.42
N SER A 6 -1.86 -31.30 -17.12
CA SER A 6 -2.84 -32.30 -17.56
C SER A 6 -4.16 -32.12 -16.80
N VAL A 7 -5.28 -32.50 -17.42
CA VAL A 7 -6.60 -32.44 -16.80
C VAL A 7 -6.64 -33.33 -15.53
N ASP A 8 -6.05 -34.51 -15.60
CA ASP A 8 -5.92 -35.42 -14.44
C ASP A 8 -5.19 -34.78 -13.25
N TYR A 9 -4.16 -33.98 -13.52
CA TYR A 9 -3.43 -33.28 -12.47
C TYR A 9 -4.32 -32.25 -11.76
N VAL A 10 -5.06 -31.44 -12.52
CA VAL A 10 -5.97 -30.43 -11.96
C VAL A 10 -7.09 -31.09 -11.14
N VAL A 11 -7.70 -32.17 -11.65
CA VAL A 11 -8.75 -32.91 -10.94
C VAL A 11 -8.27 -33.46 -9.60
N ARG A 12 -7.06 -34.04 -9.56
CA ARG A 12 -6.50 -34.53 -8.29
C ARG A 12 -6.19 -33.40 -7.30
N LEU A 13 -5.76 -32.25 -7.80
CA LEU A 13 -5.52 -31.06 -6.98
C LEU A 13 -6.83 -30.57 -6.34
N GLU A 14 -7.91 -30.46 -7.11
CA GLU A 14 -9.24 -30.04 -6.63
C GLU A 14 -9.82 -31.01 -5.59
N GLN A 15 -9.55 -32.32 -5.74
CA GLN A 15 -10.00 -33.35 -4.79
C GLN A 15 -9.12 -33.45 -3.54
N GLY A 16 -8.05 -32.66 -3.42
CA GLY A 16 -7.09 -32.75 -2.31
C GLY A 16 -6.30 -34.08 -2.29
N ARG A 17 -6.25 -34.80 -3.42
CA ARG A 17 -5.58 -36.10 -3.58
C ARG A 17 -4.31 -36.00 -4.43
N GLY A 18 -3.97 -34.80 -4.91
CA GLY A 18 -2.82 -34.52 -5.74
C GLY A 18 -1.54 -34.25 -4.94
N PRO A 19 -0.37 -34.31 -5.59
CA PRO A 19 0.88 -33.88 -4.98
C PRO A 19 0.84 -32.39 -4.64
N ARG A 20 1.60 -31.97 -3.61
CA ARG A 20 1.77 -30.54 -3.29
C ARG A 20 2.31 -29.82 -4.54
N PRO A 21 1.60 -28.81 -5.09
CA PRO A 21 2.03 -28.14 -6.31
C PRO A 21 3.32 -27.36 -6.05
N SER A 22 4.24 -27.33 -7.02
CA SER A 22 5.42 -26.47 -6.91
C SER A 22 5.04 -25.00 -7.00
N SER A 23 5.91 -24.09 -6.55
CA SER A 23 5.69 -22.64 -6.67
C SER A 23 5.47 -22.19 -8.13
N GLN A 24 6.11 -22.86 -9.09
CA GLN A 24 5.94 -22.61 -10.52
C GLN A 24 4.55 -23.05 -11.02
N VAL A 25 4.05 -24.20 -10.55
CA VAL A 25 2.69 -24.66 -10.84
C VAL A 25 1.65 -23.70 -10.26
N VAL A 26 1.87 -23.23 -9.04
CA VAL A 26 1.01 -22.22 -8.40
C VAL A 26 1.00 -20.91 -9.20
N ALA A 27 2.15 -20.45 -9.67
CA ALA A 27 2.25 -19.25 -10.51
C ALA A 27 1.46 -19.41 -11.83
N ALA A 28 1.63 -20.56 -12.50
CA ALA A 28 0.95 -20.83 -13.77
C ALA A 28 -0.58 -20.95 -13.60
N LEU A 29 -1.04 -21.53 -12.49
CA LEU A 29 -2.46 -21.56 -12.12
C LEU A 29 -3.01 -20.17 -11.86
N ALA A 30 -2.31 -19.34 -11.07
CA ALA A 30 -2.74 -17.97 -10.80
C ALA A 30 -2.86 -17.14 -12.10
N GLN A 31 -1.93 -17.32 -13.04
CA GLN A 31 -1.98 -16.68 -14.35
C GLN A 31 -3.13 -17.19 -15.22
N ALA A 32 -3.32 -18.52 -15.30
CA ALA A 32 -4.39 -19.13 -16.10
C ALA A 32 -5.79 -18.77 -15.58
N LEU A 33 -5.94 -18.63 -14.26
CA LEU A 33 -7.18 -18.22 -13.60
C LEU A 33 -7.36 -16.69 -13.57
N ARG A 34 -6.38 -15.92 -14.07
CA ARG A 34 -6.37 -14.45 -14.08
C ARG A 34 -6.65 -13.86 -12.69
N LEU A 35 -6.06 -14.48 -11.67
CA LEU A 35 -6.14 -13.99 -10.30
C LEU A 35 -5.51 -12.60 -10.21
N ASP A 36 -6.09 -11.74 -9.37
CA ASP A 36 -5.42 -10.51 -8.99
C ASP A 36 -4.23 -10.82 -8.05
N ASP A 37 -3.41 -9.80 -7.75
CA ASP A 37 -2.21 -9.99 -6.93
C ASP A 37 -2.53 -10.57 -5.55
N ASP A 38 -3.72 -10.28 -5.00
CA ASP A 38 -4.11 -10.71 -3.67
C ASP A 38 -4.59 -12.16 -3.64
N ASP A 39 -5.40 -12.55 -4.62
CA ASP A 39 -5.84 -13.93 -4.79
C ASP A 39 -4.64 -14.82 -5.17
N ARG A 40 -3.72 -14.32 -6.00
CA ARG A 40 -2.42 -14.97 -6.25
C ARG A 40 -1.69 -15.17 -4.92
N ASP A 41 -1.51 -14.11 -4.14
CA ASP A 41 -0.77 -14.19 -2.87
C ASP A 41 -1.44 -15.12 -1.86
N LEU A 42 -2.77 -15.17 -1.83
CA LEU A 42 -3.51 -16.14 -1.02
C LEU A 42 -3.23 -17.58 -1.46
N VAL A 43 -3.29 -17.88 -2.76
CA VAL A 43 -3.02 -19.24 -3.27
C VAL A 43 -1.57 -19.66 -2.99
N PHE A 44 -0.60 -18.75 -3.11
CA PHE A 44 0.79 -19.02 -2.70
C PHE A 44 0.87 -19.40 -1.21
N ARG A 45 0.22 -18.63 -0.32
CA ARG A 45 0.20 -18.95 1.12
C ARG A 45 -0.52 -20.26 1.43
N LEU A 46 -1.65 -20.55 0.77
CA LEU A 46 -2.37 -21.82 0.93
C LEU A 46 -1.53 -23.02 0.49
N ALA A 47 -0.68 -22.85 -0.53
CA ALA A 47 0.29 -23.84 -0.96
C ALA A 47 1.57 -23.87 -0.08
N GLY A 48 1.65 -23.00 0.94
CA GLY A 48 2.77 -22.87 1.89
C GLY A 48 4.03 -22.26 1.27
N TYR A 49 3.87 -21.32 0.33
CA TYR A 49 4.92 -20.53 -0.27
C TYR A 49 4.78 -19.05 0.12
N GLU A 50 5.91 -18.35 0.14
CA GLU A 50 5.90 -16.89 0.16
C GLU A 50 5.48 -16.38 -1.22
N PRO A 51 4.49 -15.47 -1.32
CA PRO A 51 4.08 -14.93 -2.60
C PRO A 51 5.21 -14.14 -3.27
N PRO A 52 5.35 -14.22 -4.60
CA PRO A 52 6.31 -13.43 -5.34
C PRO A 52 5.96 -11.95 -5.25
N HIS A 53 6.48 -11.26 -4.23
CA HIS A 53 6.43 -9.82 -4.15
C HIS A 53 7.47 -9.25 -5.10
N ASN A 54 7.05 -8.43 -6.06
CA ASN A 54 7.96 -7.63 -6.90
C ASN A 54 8.71 -6.54 -6.09
N GLY A 55 8.56 -6.53 -4.76
CA GLY A 55 9.15 -5.55 -3.85
C GLY A 55 8.49 -4.17 -3.93
N ARG A 56 7.33 -4.05 -4.59
CA ARG A 56 6.63 -2.77 -4.80
C ARG A 56 5.37 -2.65 -3.95
N ILE A 57 5.01 -1.41 -3.67
CA ILE A 57 3.77 -1.05 -2.99
C ILE A 57 2.60 -1.26 -3.96
N GLN A 58 1.56 -1.94 -3.49
CA GLN A 58 0.33 -2.13 -4.25
C GLN A 58 -0.44 -0.82 -4.37
N MET A 59 -0.83 -0.49 -5.59
CA MET A 59 -1.53 0.76 -5.94
C MET A 59 -2.96 0.52 -6.44
N VAL A 60 -3.37 -0.75 -6.55
CA VAL A 60 -4.70 -1.14 -7.01
C VAL A 60 -5.61 -1.40 -5.80
N VAL A 61 -6.80 -0.82 -5.81
CA VAL A 61 -7.81 -1.06 -4.78
C VAL A 61 -8.70 -2.22 -5.20
N ARG A 62 -8.88 -3.20 -4.30
CA ARG A 62 -9.79 -4.32 -4.54
C ARG A 62 -11.22 -3.80 -4.75
N ARG A 63 -11.96 -4.43 -5.67
CA ARG A 63 -13.38 -4.10 -5.90
C ARG A 63 -14.25 -4.25 -4.65
N SER A 64 -13.92 -5.17 -3.74
CA SER A 64 -14.62 -5.32 -2.46
C SER A 64 -14.46 -4.11 -1.56
N VAL A 65 -13.27 -3.50 -1.53
CA VAL A 65 -12.99 -2.28 -0.77
C VAL A 65 -13.75 -1.10 -1.36
N LEU A 66 -13.80 -0.98 -2.69
CA LEU A 66 -14.60 0.05 -3.35
C LEU A 66 -16.09 -0.09 -3.02
N ARG A 67 -16.64 -1.31 -3.06
CA ARG A 67 -18.02 -1.57 -2.64
C ARG A 67 -18.28 -1.20 -1.18
N LEU A 68 -17.32 -1.44 -0.29
CA LEU A 68 -17.46 -1.06 1.12
C LEU A 68 -17.46 0.46 1.27
N LEU A 69 -16.57 1.14 0.56
CA LEU A 69 -16.47 2.59 0.54
C LEU A 69 -17.79 3.24 0.05
N ASP A 70 -18.42 2.67 -0.98
CA ASP A 70 -19.73 3.12 -1.48
C ASP A 70 -20.87 2.94 -0.47
N ARG A 71 -20.72 2.02 0.50
CA ARG A 71 -21.72 1.75 1.55
C ARG A 71 -21.52 2.60 2.80
N MET A 72 -20.33 3.15 2.99
CA MET A 72 -20.01 4.04 4.11
C MET A 72 -20.38 5.48 3.75
N SER A 73 -21.68 5.78 3.74
CA SER A 73 -22.20 7.11 3.38
C SER A 73 -22.09 8.14 4.51
N ASP A 74 -21.96 7.69 5.76
CA ASP A 74 -22.14 8.55 6.94
C ASP A 74 -20.81 8.86 7.66
N LEU A 75 -19.69 8.34 7.15
CA LEU A 75 -18.35 8.58 7.67
C LEU A 75 -17.39 8.95 6.55
N PRO A 76 -16.44 9.89 6.74
CA PRO A 76 -15.40 10.16 5.76
C PRO A 76 -14.40 8.99 5.70
N VAL A 77 -14.20 8.43 4.50
CA VAL A 77 -13.33 7.26 4.29
C VAL A 77 -12.34 7.50 3.16
N LEU A 78 -11.09 7.12 3.41
CA LEU A 78 -9.96 7.18 2.48
C LEU A 78 -9.29 5.80 2.41
N VAL A 79 -8.91 5.40 1.20
CA VAL A 79 -8.04 4.24 0.98
C VAL A 79 -6.66 4.74 0.60
N LEU A 80 -5.65 4.35 1.37
CA LEU A 80 -4.27 4.80 1.19
C LEU A 80 -3.35 3.64 0.80
N SER A 81 -2.35 3.91 -0.05
CA SER A 81 -1.22 3.00 -0.23
C SER A 81 -0.35 2.95 1.03
N ALA A 82 0.56 1.98 1.12
CA ALA A 82 1.51 1.88 2.23
C ALA A 82 2.37 3.15 2.41
N LYS A 83 2.56 3.96 1.36
CA LYS A 83 3.30 5.23 1.41
C LYS A 83 2.41 6.48 1.43
N GLY A 84 1.10 6.32 1.63
CA GLY A 84 0.16 7.41 1.82
C GLY A 84 -0.43 8.02 0.54
N ASP A 85 -0.31 7.36 -0.62
CA ASP A 85 -1.02 7.80 -1.83
C ASP A 85 -2.53 7.56 -1.65
N VAL A 86 -3.36 8.50 -2.09
CA VAL A 86 -4.81 8.33 -2.05
C VAL A 86 -5.25 7.49 -3.25
N LEU A 87 -5.76 6.30 -2.97
CA LEU A 87 -6.18 5.34 -3.99
C LEU A 87 -7.69 5.42 -4.26
N ALA A 88 -8.50 5.68 -3.23
CA ALA A 88 -9.93 5.90 -3.33
C ALA A 88 -10.43 6.73 -2.14
N TRP A 89 -11.56 7.40 -2.28
CA TRP A 89 -12.21 8.19 -1.23
C TRP A 89 -13.71 8.31 -1.50
N ASN A 90 -14.51 8.48 -0.45
CA ASN A 90 -15.93 8.75 -0.59
C ASN A 90 -16.23 10.28 -0.61
N PRO A 91 -17.44 10.71 -0.99
CA PRO A 91 -17.78 12.14 -1.06
C PRO A 91 -17.56 12.89 0.26
N LEU A 92 -17.84 12.27 1.42
CA LEU A 92 -17.59 12.89 2.71
C LEU A 92 -16.10 13.13 2.98
N ALA A 93 -15.20 12.22 2.55
CA ALA A 93 -13.77 12.46 2.65
C ALA A 93 -13.30 13.61 1.77
N ALA A 94 -13.90 13.81 0.58
CA ALA A 94 -13.62 14.97 -0.25
C ALA A 94 -14.13 16.28 0.40
N ALA A 95 -15.30 16.24 1.04
CA ALA A 95 -15.83 17.39 1.78
C ALA A 95 -14.97 17.74 3.00
N LEU A 96 -14.35 16.74 3.66
CA LEU A 96 -13.51 16.95 4.84
C LEU A 96 -12.07 17.39 4.48
N GLN A 97 -11.44 16.71 3.52
CA GLN A 97 -10.02 16.91 3.20
C GLN A 97 -9.79 17.91 2.06
N GLY A 98 -10.85 18.29 1.34
CA GLY A 98 -10.78 18.94 0.04
C GLY A 98 -10.82 17.93 -1.11
N ASP A 99 -11.19 18.41 -2.30
CA ASP A 99 -11.30 17.54 -3.47
C ASP A 99 -9.92 17.06 -3.97
N MET A 100 -9.58 15.83 -3.59
CA MET A 100 -8.36 15.15 -4.00
C MET A 100 -8.33 14.84 -5.51
N SER A 101 -9.47 14.93 -6.21
CA SER A 101 -9.53 14.77 -7.67
C SER A 101 -8.73 15.88 -8.38
N ALA A 102 -8.73 17.09 -7.81
CA ALA A 102 -8.02 18.26 -8.32
C ALA A 102 -6.50 18.17 -8.16
N TRP A 103 -6.00 17.25 -7.31
CA TRP A 103 -4.56 17.05 -7.16
C TRP A 103 -3.99 16.23 -8.33
N PRO A 104 -2.84 16.65 -8.91
CA PRO A 104 -2.12 15.83 -9.88
C PRO A 104 -1.87 14.44 -9.31
N ARG A 105 -2.07 13.38 -10.10
CA ARG A 105 -1.96 11.99 -9.62
C ARG A 105 -0.64 11.70 -8.88
N HIS A 106 0.47 12.26 -9.36
CA HIS A 106 1.80 12.08 -8.75
C HIS A 106 2.00 12.85 -7.43
N ARG A 107 1.10 13.78 -7.09
CA ARG A 107 1.08 14.54 -5.82
C ARG A 107 -0.14 14.21 -4.97
N ARG A 108 -0.94 13.21 -5.37
CA ARG A 108 -2.13 12.78 -4.63
C ARG A 108 -1.72 11.85 -3.49
N ASN A 109 -1.00 12.43 -2.53
CA ASN A 109 -0.41 11.72 -1.40
C ASN A 109 -0.49 12.59 -0.15
N LEU A 110 -1.12 12.10 0.91
CA LEU A 110 -1.38 12.90 2.10
C LEU A 110 -0.10 13.27 2.86
N ILE A 111 0.90 12.40 2.85
CA ILE A 111 2.18 12.66 3.50
C ILE A 111 2.95 13.71 2.71
N TRP A 112 2.96 13.61 1.38
CA TRP A 112 3.57 14.62 0.52
C TRP A 112 2.90 15.98 0.71
N GLN A 113 1.56 16.04 0.68
CA GLN A 113 0.83 17.29 0.86
C GLN A 113 1.08 17.92 2.23
N ARG A 114 1.24 17.12 3.30
CA ARG A 114 1.56 17.62 4.64
C ARG A 114 2.91 18.32 4.72
N PHE A 115 3.93 17.80 4.05
CA PHE A 115 5.30 18.32 4.18
C PHE A 115 5.68 19.33 3.10
N LEU A 116 5.18 19.15 1.87
CA LEU A 116 5.57 19.93 0.69
C LEU A 116 4.38 20.57 -0.03
N GLY A 117 3.16 20.18 0.31
CA GLY A 117 1.96 20.70 -0.33
C GLY A 117 1.67 22.15 0.05
N SER A 118 1.32 22.95 -0.95
CA SER A 118 0.69 24.25 -0.74
C SER A 118 -0.81 24.13 -0.44
N SER A 119 -1.41 23.00 -0.82
CA SER A 119 -2.80 22.66 -0.51
C SER A 119 -2.86 22.18 0.93
N ARG A 120 -3.04 23.12 1.86
CA ARG A 120 -3.32 22.78 3.25
C ARG A 120 -4.61 21.97 3.26
N CYS A 121 -4.54 20.77 3.83
CA CYS A 121 -5.71 19.99 4.24
C CYS A 121 -6.73 20.97 4.84
N GLN A 122 -7.99 20.90 4.41
CA GLN A 122 -9.02 21.81 4.93
C GLN A 122 -9.26 21.64 6.44
N VAL A 123 -8.80 20.53 7.00
CA VAL A 123 -8.77 20.26 8.44
C VAL A 123 -7.76 21.19 9.12
N ALA A 124 -8.28 22.15 9.89
CA ALA A 124 -7.47 22.96 10.79
C ALA A 124 -6.95 22.09 11.95
N LEU A 125 -5.63 21.98 12.05
CA LEU A 125 -4.96 21.32 13.17
C LEU A 125 -4.28 22.38 14.04
N ASN A 126 -4.38 22.21 15.36
CA ASN A 126 -3.52 22.97 16.26
C ASN A 126 -2.06 22.49 16.17
N ALA A 127 -1.12 23.24 16.75
CA ALA A 127 0.30 22.93 16.64
C ALA A 127 0.67 21.53 17.17
N GLY A 128 0.03 21.09 18.26
CA GLY A 128 0.27 19.77 18.84
C GLY A 128 -0.25 18.62 17.98
N GLU A 129 -1.43 18.80 17.38
CA GLU A 129 -2.02 17.85 16.43
C GLU A 129 -1.21 17.74 15.14
N ASP A 130 -0.74 18.87 14.61
CA ASP A 130 0.11 18.92 13.42
C ASP A 130 1.44 18.18 13.67
N ASP A 131 2.08 18.43 14.82
CA ASP A 131 3.28 17.72 15.25
C ASP A 131 3.05 16.20 15.40
N ALA A 132 1.93 15.80 16.00
CA ALA A 132 1.58 14.39 16.15
C ALA A 132 1.36 13.72 14.79
N ALA A 133 0.63 14.38 13.89
CA ALA A 133 0.36 13.90 12.55
C ALA A 133 1.63 13.81 11.68
N ALA A 134 2.56 14.77 11.84
CA ALA A 134 3.87 14.73 11.20
C ALA A 134 4.69 13.53 11.67
N ARG A 135 4.74 13.28 12.99
CA ARG A 135 5.41 12.09 13.55
C ARG A 135 4.80 10.78 13.06
N ALA A 136 3.46 10.69 13.04
CA ALA A 136 2.75 9.53 12.52
C ALA A 136 3.11 9.27 11.05
N SER A 137 3.18 10.32 10.23
CA SER A 137 3.58 10.23 8.82
C SER A 137 4.98 9.67 8.64
N VAL A 138 5.94 10.14 9.45
CA VAL A 138 7.31 9.59 9.47
C VAL A 138 7.32 8.11 9.89
N GLY A 139 6.49 7.74 10.87
CA GLY A 139 6.30 6.36 11.29
C GLY A 139 5.80 5.47 10.15
N THR A 140 4.76 5.92 9.43
CA THR A 140 4.22 5.22 8.25
C THR A 140 5.30 5.01 7.18
N LEU A 141 6.07 6.05 6.84
CA LEU A 141 7.14 5.92 5.84
C LEU A 141 8.26 4.97 6.28
N ARG A 142 8.62 4.96 7.56
CA ARG A 142 9.61 4.01 8.10
C ARG A 142 9.11 2.57 8.00
N ALA A 143 7.85 2.32 8.37
CA ALA A 143 7.23 1.00 8.23
C ALA A 143 7.16 0.56 6.77
N ALA A 144 6.76 1.46 5.86
CA ALA A 144 6.75 1.20 4.43
C ALA A 144 8.15 0.87 3.90
N GLN A 145 9.19 1.63 4.28
CA GLN A 145 10.56 1.40 3.82
C GLN A 145 11.14 0.07 4.33
N ALA A 146 10.79 -0.33 5.55
CA ALA A 146 11.18 -1.64 6.08
C ALA A 146 10.54 -2.79 5.30
N ARG A 147 9.27 -2.63 4.88
CA ARG A 147 8.51 -3.65 4.14
C ARG A 147 8.82 -3.67 2.64
N TYR A 148 9.11 -2.53 2.04
CA TYR A 148 9.33 -2.34 0.61
C TYR A 148 10.69 -1.66 0.34
N PRO A 149 11.82 -2.26 0.76
CA PRO A 149 13.12 -1.60 0.75
C PRO A 149 13.64 -1.27 -0.65
N ARG A 150 13.10 -1.92 -1.69
CA ARG A 150 13.51 -1.77 -3.09
C ARG A 150 12.47 -1.04 -3.96
N ASP A 151 11.41 -0.49 -3.36
CA ASP A 151 10.42 0.27 -4.11
C ASP A 151 11.01 1.64 -4.54
N PRO A 152 11.22 1.88 -5.85
CA PRO A 152 11.88 3.09 -6.32
C PRO A 152 11.03 4.36 -6.11
N ASP A 153 9.69 4.23 -6.12
CA ASP A 153 8.79 5.36 -5.93
C ASP A 153 8.76 5.81 -4.47
N LEU A 154 8.83 4.86 -3.53
CA LEU A 154 8.98 5.15 -2.10
C LEU A 154 10.31 5.85 -1.82
N VAL A 155 11.43 5.31 -2.34
CA VAL A 155 12.76 5.89 -2.12
C VAL A 155 12.80 7.33 -2.65
N ARG A 156 12.34 7.54 -3.89
CA ARG A 156 12.27 8.87 -4.51
C ARG A 156 11.45 9.86 -3.69
N MET A 157 10.28 9.43 -3.20
CA MET A 157 9.41 10.27 -2.38
C MET A 157 10.08 10.65 -1.05
N ILE A 158 10.74 9.71 -0.36
CA ILE A 158 11.45 10.00 0.89
C ILE A 158 12.58 11.01 0.65
N GLU A 159 13.33 10.88 -0.44
CA GLU A 159 14.37 11.84 -0.80
C GLU A 159 13.82 13.23 -1.10
N GLU A 160 12.71 13.31 -1.83
CA GLU A 160 12.03 14.57 -2.13
C GLU A 160 11.57 15.26 -0.84
N LEU A 161 10.93 14.51 0.08
CA LEU A 161 10.53 15.01 1.39
C LEU A 161 11.72 15.53 2.21
N ARG A 162 12.86 14.82 2.19
CA ARG A 162 14.08 15.25 2.89
C ARG A 162 14.67 16.54 2.30
N ARG A 163 14.58 16.73 0.98
CA ARG A 163 15.09 17.94 0.31
C ARG A 163 14.20 19.16 0.53
N GLY A 164 12.88 18.97 0.47
CA GLY A 164 11.93 20.08 0.48
C GLY A 164 11.38 20.45 1.86
N SER A 165 11.50 19.56 2.86
CA SER A 165 11.00 19.89 4.21
C SER A 165 12.07 20.63 5.02
N SER A 166 11.74 21.85 5.48
CA SER A 166 12.53 22.56 6.51
C SER A 166 12.46 21.86 7.87
N ARG A 167 11.51 20.94 8.03
CA ARG A 167 11.26 20.12 9.22
C ARG A 167 12.05 18.80 9.11
N ALA A 168 13.38 18.90 8.98
CA ALA A 168 14.24 17.74 9.14
C ALA A 168 14.09 17.19 10.58
N PRO A 169 13.99 15.86 10.81
CA PRO A 169 14.00 15.32 12.16
C PRO A 169 15.32 15.71 12.84
N PRO A 170 15.34 15.99 14.16
CA PRO A 170 16.58 16.29 14.86
C PRO A 170 17.56 15.13 14.65
N LYS A 171 18.75 15.46 14.11
CA LYS A 171 19.88 14.54 14.05
C LYS A 171 20.14 14.07 15.48
N ARG A 172 19.78 12.83 15.83
CA ARG A 172 20.22 12.22 17.08
C ARG A 172 21.73 12.05 17.01
N ARG A 173 22.47 13.06 17.49
CA ARG A 173 23.88 12.95 17.86
C ARG A 173 23.93 12.25 19.22
N HIS A 174 24.53 11.07 19.23
CA HIS A 174 24.98 10.30 20.40
C HIS A 174 23.82 9.74 21.27
N LEU A 175 23.84 8.52 21.81
CA LEU A 175 24.93 7.69 22.28
C LEU A 175 24.66 6.21 21.92
N ILE A 176 25.58 5.61 21.17
CA ILE A 176 26.03 4.26 21.46
C ILE A 176 27.11 4.47 22.54
N SER A 177 26.85 3.98 23.75
CA SER A 177 27.90 3.64 24.70
C SER A 177 27.41 2.44 25.49
N CYS A 178 28.26 1.41 25.46
CA CYS A 178 28.23 0.19 26.23
C CYS A 178 27.88 0.37 27.71
N GLY A 179 27.31 -0.69 28.29
CA GLY A 179 27.01 -0.89 29.69
C GLY A 179 26.01 -2.02 29.83
#